data_AF-A0A7V3T8Q7-F1
#
_entry.id   AF-A0A7V3T8Q7-F1
#
_cell.length_a   1.000
_cell.length_b   1.000
_cell.length_c   1.000
_cell.angle_alpha   90.00
_cell.angle_beta   90.00
_cell.angle_gamma   90.00
#
_symmetry.space_group_name_H-M   'P 1'
#
loop_
_entity.id
_entity.type
_entity.pdbx_description
1 polymer ?
#
loop_
_entity_poly.entity_id
_entity_poly.type
_entity_poly.pdbx_seq_one_letter_code
_entity_poly.pdbx_strand_id
1 'polypeptide(L)'
;NDTCWRMVLDLNKCLFFFDGAGARRTRPLRYLVVVDGIVAGEGNGPMAPDPKPCGVILAGTHPVAVDMVAATLMGFDWRKLRLLRNCFSLRELNFVPFAPEDIQVRSDRPSWAGPLEQMRDTFRFKPHFGWVGAVERELAEDVGVEVDAGPRAARQSAGQP
;
A
#
# COMPACT_ATOMS: atom_id res chain seq x y z
N ASN A 1 15.04 -8.26 -5.41
CA ASN A 1 14.83 -9.20 -6.53
C ASN A 1 13.98 -8.52 -7.60
N ASP A 2 14.35 -8.63 -8.88
CA ASP A 2 13.66 -8.03 -10.03
C ASP A 2 12.80 -9.03 -10.83
N THR A 3 12.76 -10.31 -10.44
CA THR A 3 12.05 -11.34 -11.21
C THR A 3 10.62 -11.56 -10.74
N CYS A 4 10.37 -11.61 -9.43
CA CYS A 4 9.06 -11.99 -8.89
C CYS A 4 7.91 -11.10 -9.38
N TRP A 5 8.09 -9.78 -9.38
CA TRP A 5 7.02 -8.88 -9.82
C TRP A 5 6.74 -9.02 -11.32
N ARG A 6 7.76 -9.26 -12.15
CA ARG A 6 7.59 -9.48 -13.60
C ARG A 6 6.74 -10.72 -13.86
N MET A 7 7.05 -11.81 -13.17
CA MET A 7 6.26 -13.04 -13.22
C MET A 7 4.80 -12.81 -12.82
N VAL A 8 4.53 -12.04 -11.76
CA VAL A 8 3.15 -11.70 -11.38
C VAL A 8 2.43 -10.91 -12.48
N LEU A 9 3.11 -9.95 -13.13
CA LEU A 9 2.53 -9.22 -14.25
C LEU A 9 2.29 -10.14 -15.46
N ASP A 10 3.20 -11.06 -15.76
CA ASP A 10 3.05 -12.01 -16.86
C ASP A 10 1.88 -12.98 -16.64
N LEU A 11 1.67 -13.45 -15.40
CA LEU A 11 0.49 -14.24 -15.05
C LEU A 11 -0.81 -13.43 -15.24
N ASN A 12 -0.82 -12.16 -14.86
CA ASN A 12 -1.98 -11.29 -15.11
C ASN A 12 -2.21 -11.08 -16.62
N LYS A 13 -1.16 -10.89 -17.43
CA LYS A 13 -1.30 -10.84 -18.90
C LYS A 13 -1.96 -12.11 -19.44
N CYS A 14 -1.49 -13.28 -19.00
CA CYS A 14 -2.09 -14.55 -19.38
C CYS A 14 -3.59 -14.59 -19.03
N LEU A 15 -3.93 -14.25 -17.78
CA LEU A 15 -5.31 -14.27 -17.29
C LEU A 15 -6.24 -13.31 -18.05
N PHE A 16 -5.81 -12.06 -18.22
CA PHE A 16 -6.63 -11.00 -18.81
C PHE A 16 -6.82 -11.14 -20.31
N PHE A 17 -5.86 -11.75 -21.01
CA PHE A 17 -5.88 -11.80 -22.46
C PHE A 17 -6.11 -13.17 -23.05
N PHE A 18 -5.94 -14.25 -22.30
CA PHE A 18 -6.08 -15.62 -22.81
C PHE A 18 -7.05 -16.45 -21.98
N ASP A 19 -7.68 -17.44 -22.61
CA ASP A 19 -8.58 -18.40 -21.96
C ASP A 19 -7.84 -19.67 -21.49
N GLY A 20 -8.60 -20.64 -20.97
CA GLY A 20 -8.03 -21.90 -20.46
C GLY A 20 -7.37 -22.79 -21.53
N ALA A 21 -7.62 -22.53 -22.82
CA ALA A 21 -6.95 -23.20 -23.93
C ALA A 21 -5.74 -22.40 -24.44
N GLY A 22 -5.45 -21.24 -23.85
CA GLY A 22 -4.40 -20.32 -24.31
C GLY A 22 -4.79 -19.50 -25.54
N ALA A 23 -6.07 -19.50 -25.95
CA ALA A 23 -6.55 -18.69 -27.06
C ALA A 23 -6.83 -17.26 -26.61
N ARG A 24 -6.66 -16.29 -27.51
CA ARG A 24 -6.94 -14.87 -27.23
C ARG A 24 -8.42 -14.68 -26.91
N ARG A 25 -8.71 -14.00 -25.80
CA ARG A 25 -10.06 -13.62 -25.43
C ARG A 25 -10.64 -12.62 -26.42
N THR A 26 -11.90 -12.83 -26.80
CA THR A 26 -12.69 -11.92 -27.64
C THR A 26 -13.51 -10.92 -26.83
N ARG A 27 -13.69 -11.18 -25.53
CA ARG A 27 -14.41 -10.31 -24.59
C ARG A 27 -13.57 -10.03 -23.35
N PRO A 28 -13.71 -8.84 -22.72
CA PRO A 28 -13.02 -8.54 -21.47
C PRO A 28 -13.32 -9.56 -20.38
N LEU A 29 -12.32 -9.87 -19.56
CA LEU A 29 -12.51 -10.70 -18.37
C LEU A 29 -13.34 -9.92 -17.34
N ARG A 30 -14.39 -10.55 -16.81
CA ARG A 30 -15.06 -10.05 -15.60
C ARG A 30 -14.22 -10.47 -14.39
N TYR A 31 -13.77 -9.49 -13.63
CA TYR A 31 -12.93 -9.71 -12.45
C TYR A 31 -13.62 -9.09 -11.23
N LEU A 32 -13.62 -9.82 -10.11
CA LEU A 32 -14.00 -9.31 -8.80
C LEU A 32 -12.90 -9.72 -7.82
N VAL A 33 -12.29 -8.73 -7.16
CA VAL A 33 -11.39 -8.93 -6.04
C VAL A 33 -12.20 -8.66 -4.78
N VAL A 34 -12.06 -9.54 -3.78
CA VAL A 34 -12.52 -9.28 -2.40
C VAL A 34 -11.35 -9.60 -1.47
N VAL A 35 -11.00 -8.64 -0.62
CA VAL A 35 -9.97 -8.79 0.41
C VAL A 35 -10.65 -8.75 1.77
N ASP A 36 -10.47 -9.82 2.53
CA ASP A 36 -10.84 -9.87 3.94
C ASP A 36 -9.70 -9.28 4.77
N GLY A 37 -9.93 -8.09 5.31
CA GLY A 37 -9.06 -7.40 6.26
C GLY A 37 -9.74 -7.23 7.60
N ILE A 38 -10.63 -8.13 8.03
CA ILE A 38 -11.22 -8.05 9.38
C ILE A 38 -10.10 -8.16 10.42
N VAL A 39 -9.25 -9.18 10.28
CA VAL A 39 -7.97 -9.31 10.98
C VAL A 39 -6.88 -9.51 9.94
N ALA A 40 -6.00 -8.52 9.81
CA ALA A 40 -4.85 -8.58 8.91
C ALA A 40 -3.60 -9.08 9.64
N GLY A 41 -2.51 -9.30 8.90
CA GLY A 41 -1.20 -9.65 9.45
C GLY A 41 -0.15 -8.56 9.20
N GLU A 42 0.64 -8.23 10.21
CA GLU A 42 1.79 -7.32 10.09
C GLU A 42 3.09 -7.95 10.60
N GLY A 43 4.23 -7.29 10.42
CA GLY A 43 5.53 -7.79 10.87
C GLY A 43 6.06 -8.96 10.04
N ASN A 44 6.28 -10.12 10.66
CA ASN A 44 7.02 -11.24 10.07
C ASN A 44 6.15 -12.18 9.20
N GLY A 45 5.27 -11.61 8.38
CA GLY A 45 4.52 -12.36 7.38
C GLY A 45 5.41 -12.87 6.22
N PRO A 46 4.99 -13.90 5.46
CA PRO A 46 3.75 -14.67 5.64
C PRO A 46 3.85 -15.78 6.69
N MET A 47 5.06 -16.11 7.17
CA MET A 47 5.29 -17.27 8.02
C MET A 47 4.81 -17.08 9.47
N ALA A 48 4.98 -15.88 10.03
CA ALA A 48 4.62 -15.57 11.41
C ALA A 48 4.18 -14.09 11.56
N PRO A 49 3.06 -13.69 10.93
CA PRO A 49 2.55 -12.33 11.09
C PRO A 49 1.94 -12.12 12.48
N ASP A 50 2.05 -10.90 12.99
CA ASP A 50 1.32 -10.44 14.17
C ASP A 50 -0.11 -10.03 13.75
N PRO A 51 -1.16 -10.44 14.48
CA PRO A 51 -2.54 -10.11 14.13
C PRO A 51 -2.81 -8.62 14.34
N LYS A 52 -3.37 -7.96 13.32
CA LYS A 52 -3.76 -6.55 13.35
C LYS A 52 -5.25 -6.40 13.01
N PRO A 53 -6.12 -6.17 14.01
CA PRO A 53 -7.54 -5.92 13.77
C PRO A 53 -7.72 -4.66 12.93
N CYS A 54 -8.30 -4.79 11.73
CA CYS A 54 -8.53 -3.67 10.83
C CYS A 54 -10.03 -3.46 10.56
N GLY A 55 -10.83 -4.53 10.59
CA GLY A 55 -12.29 -4.44 10.46
C GLY A 55 -12.74 -3.95 9.08
N VAL A 56 -11.99 -4.26 8.03
CA VAL A 56 -12.25 -3.76 6.68
C VAL A 56 -12.46 -4.91 5.69
N ILE A 57 -13.43 -4.76 4.79
CA ILE A 57 -13.56 -5.56 3.58
C ILE A 57 -13.30 -4.63 2.40
N LEU A 58 -12.36 -5.00 1.53
CA LEU A 58 -12.09 -4.28 0.29
C LEU A 58 -12.66 -5.06 -0.88
N ALA A 59 -13.31 -4.37 -1.81
CA ALA A 59 -13.80 -4.98 -3.03
C ALA A 59 -13.62 -4.05 -4.21
N GLY A 60 -13.34 -4.63 -5.37
CA GLY A 60 -13.20 -3.89 -6.61
C GLY A 60 -13.11 -4.82 -7.82
N THR A 61 -13.22 -4.25 -9.01
CA THR A 61 -13.25 -5.00 -10.26
C THR A 61 -11.91 -5.06 -10.97
N HIS A 62 -10.86 -4.52 -10.36
CA HIS A 62 -9.52 -4.53 -10.93
C HIS A 62 -8.45 -4.79 -9.86
N PRO A 63 -7.58 -5.82 -10.04
CA PRO A 63 -6.62 -6.24 -9.02
C PRO A 63 -5.65 -5.14 -8.62
N VAL A 64 -5.07 -4.42 -9.61
CA VAL A 64 -4.11 -3.35 -9.33
C VAL A 64 -4.72 -2.22 -8.50
N ALA A 65 -5.98 -1.84 -8.78
CA ALA A 65 -6.64 -0.78 -8.03
C ALA A 65 -6.89 -1.22 -6.57
N VAL A 66 -7.34 -2.46 -6.37
CA VAL A 66 -7.60 -2.99 -5.03
C VAL A 66 -6.30 -3.13 -4.23
N ASP A 67 -5.22 -3.62 -4.84
CA ASP A 67 -3.92 -3.74 -4.19
C ASP A 67 -3.30 -2.38 -3.85
N MET A 68 -3.50 -1.36 -4.68
CA MET A 68 -3.07 0.02 -4.38
C MET A 68 -3.82 0.62 -3.20
N VAL A 69 -5.15 0.39 -3.14
CA VAL A 69 -5.96 0.81 -1.98
C VAL A 69 -5.55 0.05 -0.73
N ALA A 70 -5.31 -1.26 -0.82
CA ALA A 70 -4.84 -2.07 0.29
C ALA A 70 -3.48 -1.60 0.82
N ALA A 71 -2.50 -1.40 -0.07
CA ALA A 71 -1.18 -0.86 0.32
C ALA A 71 -1.31 0.51 1.00
N THR A 72 -2.15 1.39 0.44
CA THR A 72 -2.38 2.72 1.02
C THR A 72 -3.03 2.62 2.40
N LEU A 73 -4.05 1.77 2.58
CA LEU A 73 -4.68 1.52 3.88
C LEU A 73 -3.71 0.92 4.91
N MET A 74 -2.77 0.08 4.47
CA MET A 74 -1.70 -0.41 5.33
C MET A 74 -0.75 0.70 5.78
N GLY A 75 -0.76 1.88 5.14
CA GLY A 75 0.18 2.98 5.40
C GLY A 75 1.45 2.89 4.56
N PHE A 76 1.43 2.12 3.47
CA PHE A 76 2.54 1.99 2.54
C PHE A 76 2.34 2.86 1.31
N ASP A 77 3.44 3.37 0.76
CA ASP A 77 3.47 4.06 -0.52
C ASP A 77 3.52 3.03 -1.66
N TRP A 78 2.42 2.94 -2.41
CA TRP A 78 2.31 2.03 -3.55
C TRP A 78 3.41 2.28 -4.60
N ARG A 79 3.97 3.49 -4.69
CA ARG A 79 5.05 3.85 -5.63
C ARG A 79 6.37 3.18 -5.25
N LYS A 80 6.58 2.90 -3.95
CA LYS A 80 7.75 2.18 -3.45
C LYS A 80 7.63 0.67 -3.67
N LEU A 81 6.41 0.17 -3.88
CA LEU A 81 6.14 -1.23 -4.25
C LEU A 81 6.35 -1.45 -5.75
N ARG A 82 7.49 -2.04 -6.13
CA ARG A 82 7.88 -2.29 -7.53
C ARG A 82 6.80 -2.98 -8.36
N LEU A 83 6.06 -3.92 -7.77
CA LEU A 83 4.95 -4.60 -8.42
C LEU A 83 3.89 -3.60 -8.90
N LEU A 84 3.35 -2.79 -7.97
CA LEU A 84 2.28 -1.83 -8.27
C LEU A 84 2.78 -0.69 -9.16
N ARG A 85 3.96 -0.14 -8.86
CA ARG A 85 4.56 0.93 -9.66
C ARG A 85 4.74 0.50 -11.13
N ASN A 86 5.27 -0.69 -11.37
CA ASN A 86 5.61 -1.12 -12.71
C ASN A 86 4.41 -1.65 -13.51
N CYS A 87 3.24 -1.87 -12.89
CA CYS A 87 1.98 -2.16 -13.60
C CYS A 87 1.66 -1.08 -14.66
N PHE A 88 1.97 0.18 -14.36
CA PHE A 88 1.70 1.32 -15.24
C PHE A 88 2.74 1.51 -16.37
N SER A 89 3.76 0.66 -16.42
CA SER A 89 4.81 0.68 -17.45
C SER A 89 4.67 -0.45 -18.49
N LEU A 90 3.53 -1.15 -18.48
CA LEU A 90 3.24 -2.24 -19.42
C LEU A 90 3.05 -1.71 -20.84
N ARG A 91 3.89 -2.17 -21.78
CA ARG A 91 3.81 -1.79 -23.20
C ARG A 91 2.93 -2.75 -24.00
N GLU A 92 3.22 -4.04 -23.88
CA GLU A 92 2.48 -5.10 -24.53
C GLU A 92 1.56 -5.79 -23.53
N LEU A 93 0.36 -6.16 -23.99
CA LEU A 93 -0.64 -6.80 -23.15
C LEU A 93 -0.90 -5.97 -21.88
N ASN A 94 -1.11 -4.66 -22.06
CA ASN A 94 -1.43 -3.80 -20.94
C ASN A 94 -2.85 -4.10 -20.43
N PHE A 95 -2.94 -4.76 -19.28
CA PHE A 95 -4.21 -5.05 -18.62
C PHE A 95 -4.65 -3.94 -17.65
N VAL A 96 -3.90 -2.83 -17.54
CA VAL A 96 -4.17 -1.69 -16.68
C VAL A 96 -4.53 -0.46 -17.54
N PRO A 97 -5.79 -0.31 -17.96
CA PRO A 97 -6.20 0.72 -18.93
C PRO A 97 -6.52 2.09 -18.30
N PHE A 98 -5.97 2.39 -17.12
CA PHE A 98 -6.25 3.60 -16.35
C PHE A 98 -4.98 4.13 -15.69
N ALA A 99 -5.01 5.39 -15.28
CA ALA A 99 -3.95 6.03 -14.53
C ALA A 99 -4.20 5.92 -13.00
N PRO A 100 -3.15 5.99 -12.16
CA PRO A 100 -3.31 5.96 -10.70
C PRO A 100 -4.34 6.98 -10.17
N GLU A 101 -4.42 8.15 -10.81
CA GLU A 101 -5.31 9.26 -10.44
C GLU A 101 -6.79 8.95 -10.71
N ASP A 102 -7.08 7.96 -11.56
CA ASP A 102 -8.45 7.51 -11.85
C ASP A 102 -9.04 6.64 -10.73
N ILE A 103 -8.22 6.18 -9.77
CA ILE A 103 -8.67 5.32 -8.68
C ILE A 103 -9.46 6.13 -7.66
N GLN A 104 -10.76 5.82 -7.59
CA GLN A 104 -11.72 6.41 -6.64
C GLN A 104 -12.17 5.36 -5.62
N VAL A 105 -12.00 5.68 -4.35
CA VAL A 105 -12.42 4.83 -3.22
C VAL A 105 -13.80 5.26 -2.74
N ARG A 106 -14.72 4.30 -2.64
CA ARG A 106 -16.00 4.48 -1.97
C ARG A 106 -15.94 3.77 -0.63
N SER A 107 -16.18 4.50 0.45
CA SER A 107 -16.12 3.96 1.81
C SER A 107 -17.21 4.58 2.68
N ASP A 108 -17.65 3.81 3.67
CA ASP A 108 -18.43 4.22 4.83
C ASP A 108 -17.63 5.10 5.80
N ARG A 109 -16.29 5.11 5.69
CA ARG A 109 -15.41 6.04 6.40
C ARG A 109 -15.04 7.24 5.51
N PRO A 110 -15.45 8.47 5.88
CA PRO A 110 -15.18 9.66 5.07
C PRO A 110 -13.70 9.93 4.83
N SER A 111 -12.81 9.56 5.75
CA SER A 111 -11.36 9.76 5.60
C SER A 111 -10.70 8.84 4.57
N TRP A 112 -11.43 7.82 4.09
CA TRP A 112 -10.97 6.89 3.06
C TRP A 112 -11.66 7.12 1.71
N ALA A 113 -12.75 7.88 1.68
CA ALA A 113 -13.53 8.11 0.46
C ALA A 113 -12.86 9.17 -0.43
N GLY A 114 -12.93 8.96 -1.75
CA GLY A 114 -12.40 9.86 -2.77
C GLY A 114 -11.13 9.33 -3.44
N PRO A 115 -10.30 10.22 -4.01
CA PRO A 115 -9.08 9.83 -4.71
C PRO A 115 -8.09 9.10 -3.79
N LEU A 116 -7.41 8.08 -4.32
CA LEU A 116 -6.43 7.27 -3.57
C LEU A 116 -5.42 8.10 -2.76
N GLU A 117 -4.90 9.16 -3.37
CA GLU A 117 -3.88 10.03 -2.75
C GLU A 117 -4.41 10.83 -1.56
N GLN A 118 -5.73 11.04 -1.47
CA GLN A 118 -6.37 11.81 -0.40
C GLN A 118 -6.73 10.94 0.80
N MET A 119 -6.53 9.62 0.74
CA MET A 119 -6.81 8.71 1.85
C MET A 119 -5.94 9.06 3.07
N ARG A 120 -6.59 9.18 4.22
CA ARG A 120 -5.99 9.46 5.54
C ARG A 120 -6.39 8.38 6.55
N ASP A 121 -5.94 8.51 7.80
CA ASP A 121 -6.29 7.60 8.92
C ASP A 121 -6.07 6.12 8.59
N THR A 122 -4.93 5.83 7.97
CA THR A 122 -4.50 4.48 7.58
C THR A 122 -4.03 3.68 8.80
N PHE A 123 -3.97 2.36 8.69
CA PHE A 123 -3.70 1.46 9.81
C PHE A 123 -2.24 1.45 10.32
N ARG A 124 -1.29 2.06 9.60
CA ARG A 124 0.14 2.12 9.96
C ARG A 124 0.69 0.73 10.32
N PHE A 125 0.71 -0.17 9.35
CA PHE A 125 1.25 -1.52 9.51
C PHE A 125 2.75 -1.47 9.80
N LYS A 126 3.21 -2.34 10.69
CA LYS A 126 4.63 -2.64 10.87
C LYS A 126 5.10 -3.48 9.68
N PRO A 127 6.00 -2.98 8.80
CA PRO A 127 6.54 -3.82 7.75
C PRO A 127 7.47 -4.88 8.32
N HIS A 128 7.73 -5.92 7.53
CA HIS A 128 8.80 -6.87 7.82
C HIS A 128 10.13 -6.12 7.99
N PHE A 129 11.02 -6.57 8.89
CA PHE A 129 12.25 -5.83 9.25
C PHE A 129 13.12 -5.45 8.03
N GLY A 130 13.20 -6.34 7.04
CA GLY A 130 13.94 -6.10 5.79
C GLY A 130 13.31 -5.07 4.83
N TRP A 131 12.16 -4.51 5.18
CA TRP A 131 11.40 -3.52 4.39
C TRP A 131 11.19 -2.21 5.14
N VAL A 132 11.63 -2.11 6.39
CA VAL A 132 11.52 -0.88 7.19
C VAL A 132 12.29 0.26 6.50
N GLY A 133 11.65 1.41 6.39
CA GLY A 133 12.15 2.61 5.70
C GLY A 133 12.06 2.55 4.17
N ALA A 134 11.63 1.43 3.59
CA ALA A 134 11.62 1.23 2.15
C ALA A 134 10.23 1.33 1.52
N VAL A 135 9.15 1.22 2.28
CA VAL A 135 7.77 1.16 1.74
C VAL A 135 6.78 2.09 2.40
N GLU A 136 7.13 2.66 3.54
CA GLU A 136 6.26 3.50 4.32
C GLU A 136 5.91 4.79 3.57
N ARG A 137 4.66 5.21 3.72
CA ARG A 137 4.18 6.49 3.21
C ARG A 137 4.62 7.60 4.15
N GLU A 138 5.28 8.61 3.61
CA GLU A 138 5.58 9.84 4.33
C GLU A 138 4.27 10.62 4.49
N LEU A 139 3.84 10.82 5.73
CA LEU A 139 2.69 11.67 6.04
C LEU A 139 3.19 13.10 6.20
N ALA A 140 2.46 14.07 5.65
CA ALA A 140 2.79 15.50 5.72
C ALA A 140 2.77 16.09 7.16
N GLU A 141 2.57 15.26 8.19
CA GLU A 141 2.58 15.67 9.61
C GLU A 141 3.95 15.53 10.28
N ASP A 142 4.94 14.87 9.65
CA ASP A 142 6.27 14.61 10.26
C ASP A 142 7.31 15.74 10.00
N VAL A 143 6.91 16.89 9.45
CA VAL A 143 7.82 18.03 9.15
C VAL A 143 7.79 19.12 10.23
N GLY A 144 7.19 18.88 11.41
CA GLY A 144 6.92 19.98 12.35
C GLY A 144 6.90 19.63 13.83
N VAL A 145 7.93 18.94 14.35
CA VAL A 145 8.24 19.02 15.79
C VAL A 145 9.76 19.15 15.97
N GLU A 146 10.27 20.36 15.75
CA GLU A 146 11.56 20.75 16.30
C GLU A 146 11.34 20.99 17.81
N VAL A 147 11.71 20.01 18.63
CA VAL A 147 11.72 20.19 20.09
C VAL A 147 12.91 21.09 20.40
N ASP A 148 12.63 22.38 20.60
CA ASP A 148 13.60 23.36 21.11
C ASP A 148 14.08 22.90 22.50
N ALA A 149 15.24 22.23 22.52
CA ALA A 149 15.96 21.94 23.74
C ALA A 149 16.68 23.20 24.21
N GLY A 150 15.91 24.10 24.84
CA GLY A 150 16.43 25.30 25.50
C GLY A 150 17.51 24.95 26.54
N PRO A 151 18.53 25.82 26.72
CA PRO A 151 19.76 25.45 27.40
C PRO A 151 19.57 25.19 28.90
N ARG A 152 20.13 24.07 29.38
CA ARG A 152 20.29 23.79 30.82
C ARG A 152 21.18 24.85 31.47
N ALA A 153 20.57 25.73 32.25
CA ALA A 153 21.29 26.68 33.10
C ALA A 153 21.97 25.97 34.29
N ALA A 154 23.13 26.50 34.64
CA ALA A 154 24.16 25.90 35.47
C ALA A 154 23.79 25.70 36.94
N ARG A 155 24.36 24.65 37.53
CA ARG A 155 24.44 24.42 38.97
C ARG A 155 25.16 25.60 39.63
N GLN A 156 24.53 26.27 40.58
CA GLN A 156 25.21 27.17 41.51
C GLN A 156 25.67 26.36 42.73
N SER A 157 26.99 26.31 42.90
CA SER A 157 27.64 26.01 44.16
C SER A 157 27.83 27.31 44.95
N ALA A 158 27.23 27.41 46.13
CA ALA A 158 27.62 28.39 47.13
C ALA A 158 27.61 27.70 48.49
N GLY A 159 28.80 27.50 49.05
CA GLY A 159 28.99 27.04 50.41
C GLY A 159 28.74 28.18 51.40
N GLN A 160 28.26 27.82 52.57
CA GLN A 160 28.37 28.59 53.80
C GLN A 160 28.98 27.67 54.87
N PRO A 161 29.75 28.26 55.79
CA PRO A 161 29.41 28.13 57.20
C PRO A 161 28.75 29.41 57.73
#